data_AF-A0A1A8HHM6-F1
#
_entry.id   AF-A0A1A8HHM6-F1
#
_cell.length_a   1.000
_cell.length_b   1.000
_cell.length_c   1.000
_cell.angle_alpha   90.00
_cell.angle_beta   90.00
_cell.angle_gamma   90.00
#
_symmetry.space_group_name_H-M   'P 1'
#
loop_
_entity.id
_entity.type
_entity.pdbx_description
1 polymer ?
#
loop_
_entity_poly.entity_id
_entity_poly.type
_entity_poly.pdbx_seq_one_letter_code
_entity_poly.pdbx_strand_id
1 'polypeptide(L)'
;PFEVNVDKATGDASKVTAKGPGIELVGNVANKPTYFDIYTAGAGTGDVTAMIRDPQNRQNSVEVMMEDKGDGVYRCTYRPTQAG
;
A
#
# COMPACT_ATOMS: atom_id res chain seq x y z
N PRO A 1 14.66 35.42 -4.28
CA PRO A 1 13.87 34.47 -3.47
C PRO A 1 12.51 34.25 -4.13
N PHE A 2 12.11 33.02 -4.38
CA PHE A 2 10.80 32.67 -4.93
C PHE A 2 9.95 32.05 -3.81
N GLU A 3 8.75 32.57 -3.58
CA GLU A 3 7.77 31.93 -2.71
C GLU A 3 6.95 30.97 -3.56
N VAL A 4 7.19 29.68 -3.36
CA VAL A 4 6.31 28.63 -3.88
C VAL A 4 5.15 28.49 -2.92
N ASN A 5 3.96 28.89 -3.36
CA ASN A 5 2.74 28.59 -2.64
C ASN A 5 2.37 27.14 -2.95
N VAL A 6 2.64 26.24 -1.99
CA VAL A 6 2.22 24.85 -2.12
C VAL A 6 0.76 24.78 -1.70
N ASP A 7 -0.14 24.80 -2.67
CA ASP A 7 -1.56 24.50 -2.40
C ASP A 7 -1.62 23.12 -1.74
N LYS A 8 -2.45 23.00 -0.68
CA LYS A 8 -2.70 21.71 -0.05
C LYS A 8 -3.17 20.75 -1.13
N ALA A 9 -2.48 19.61 -1.24
CA ALA A 9 -2.91 18.53 -2.11
C ALA A 9 -4.42 18.30 -1.91
N THR A 10 -5.16 18.23 -3.01
CA THR A 10 -6.62 18.02 -2.97
C THR A 10 -7.00 16.68 -2.33
N GLY A 11 -6.03 15.76 -2.23
CA GLY A 11 -6.18 14.48 -1.56
C GLY A 11 -5.84 14.53 -0.07
N ASP A 12 -6.55 13.70 0.70
CA ASP A 12 -6.40 13.50 2.13
C ASP A 12 -6.03 12.04 2.41
N ALA A 13 -4.72 11.77 2.46
CA ALA A 13 -4.19 10.43 2.70
C ALA A 13 -4.60 9.85 4.07
N SER A 14 -5.02 10.68 5.04
CA SER A 14 -5.47 10.20 6.36
C SER A 14 -6.78 9.43 6.30
N LYS A 15 -7.53 9.56 5.20
CA LYS A 15 -8.77 8.81 4.93
C LYS A 15 -8.53 7.48 4.21
N VAL A 16 -7.30 7.20 3.80
CA VAL A 16 -6.94 5.93 3.17
C VAL A 16 -6.85 4.86 4.25
N THR A 17 -7.48 3.71 4.01
CA THR A 17 -7.39 2.55 4.90
C THR A 17 -6.92 1.33 4.13
N ALA A 18 -6.24 0.39 4.80
CA ALA A 18 -5.81 -0.87 4.21
C ALA A 18 -6.23 -2.03 5.10
N LYS A 19 -6.68 -3.14 4.50
CA LYS A 19 -7.02 -4.37 5.23
C LYS A 19 -6.84 -5.61 4.36
N GLY A 20 -6.57 -6.76 4.98
CA GLY A 20 -6.45 -8.03 4.29
C GLY A 20 -5.33 -8.90 4.84
N PRO A 21 -5.31 -10.19 4.47
CA PRO A 21 -4.43 -11.20 5.08
C PRO A 21 -2.94 -10.88 4.97
N GLY A 22 -2.54 -10.06 3.99
CA GLY A 22 -1.16 -9.64 3.80
C GLY A 22 -0.66 -8.59 4.79
N ILE A 23 -1.51 -7.99 5.62
CA ILE A 23 -1.09 -7.01 6.63
C ILE A 23 -1.66 -7.33 8.03
N GLU A 24 -2.30 -8.49 8.18
CA GLU A 24 -2.71 -9.00 9.49
C GLU A 24 -1.49 -9.46 10.30
N LEU A 25 -1.57 -9.29 11.62
CA LEU A 25 -0.50 -9.71 12.56
C LEU A 25 -0.31 -11.22 12.62
N VAL A 26 -1.32 -11.99 12.21
CA VAL A 26 -1.31 -13.45 12.30
C VAL A 26 -1.82 -14.03 10.99
N GLY A 27 -1.22 -15.15 10.57
CA GLY A 27 -1.67 -15.89 9.39
C GLY A 27 -0.93 -15.52 8.10
N ASN A 28 -0.02 -14.55 8.13
CA ASN A 28 0.88 -14.29 7.02
C ASN A 28 1.98 -15.37 6.96
N VAL A 29 2.14 -16.02 5.80
CA VAL A 29 3.04 -17.17 5.64
C VAL A 29 4.11 -16.85 4.60
N ALA A 30 5.37 -17.02 4.98
CA ALA A 30 6.50 -16.86 4.07
C ALA A 30 6.33 -17.69 2.79
N ASN A 31 6.75 -17.12 1.66
CA ASN A 31 6.73 -17.69 0.32
C ASN A 31 5.35 -18.03 -0.25
N LYS A 32 4.26 -17.72 0.47
CA LYS A 32 2.89 -17.83 -0.03
C LYS A 32 2.38 -16.47 -0.50
N PRO A 33 1.85 -16.34 -1.73
CA PRO A 33 1.19 -15.11 -2.17
C PRO A 33 0.08 -14.70 -1.20
N THR A 34 0.03 -13.42 -0.89
CA THR A 34 -0.98 -12.80 -0.04
C THR A 34 -1.35 -11.42 -0.60
N TYR A 35 -2.39 -10.79 -0.05
CA TYR A 35 -2.85 -9.50 -0.52
C TYR A 35 -3.46 -8.65 0.59
N PHE A 36 -3.56 -7.35 0.33
CA PHE A 36 -4.38 -6.42 1.09
C PHE A 36 -5.08 -5.44 0.14
N ASP A 37 -6.27 -5.03 0.51
CA ASP A 37 -7.08 -4.06 -0.21
C ASP A 37 -6.90 -2.68 0.44
N ILE A 38 -6.67 -1.67 -0.39
CA ILE A 38 -6.49 -0.26 -0.06
C ILE A 38 -7.77 0.46 -0.46
N TYR A 39 -8.41 1.13 0.48
CA TYR A 39 -9.63 1.89 0.29
C TYR A 39 -9.29 3.37 0.34
N THR A 40 -9.51 4.08 -0.76
CA THR A 40 -9.25 5.52 -0.94
C THR A 40 -10.53 6.34 -0.98
N ALA A 41 -11.68 5.74 -0.63
CA ALA A 41 -12.95 6.44 -0.58
C ALA A 41 -12.89 7.67 0.34
N GLY A 42 -13.21 8.84 -0.20
CA GLY A 42 -13.14 10.11 0.53
C GLY A 42 -11.74 10.74 0.64
N ALA A 43 -10.69 10.05 0.18
CA ALA A 43 -9.32 10.56 0.18
C ALA A 43 -9.03 11.52 -1.00
N GLY A 44 -9.94 11.70 -1.96
CA GLY A 44 -9.73 12.59 -3.11
C GLY A 44 -8.77 12.02 -4.16
N THR A 45 -8.33 12.86 -5.09
CA THR A 45 -7.43 12.46 -6.19
C THR A 45 -5.99 12.36 -5.70
N GLY A 46 -5.31 11.26 -6.05
CA GLY A 46 -3.88 11.05 -5.80
C GLY A 46 -3.42 9.68 -6.30
N ASP A 47 -2.10 9.50 -6.39
CA ASP A 47 -1.48 8.25 -6.81
C ASP A 47 -1.36 7.26 -5.64
N VAL A 48 -1.67 5.98 -5.89
CA VAL A 48 -1.52 4.91 -4.91
C VAL A 48 -0.27 4.11 -5.23
N THR A 49 0.58 3.91 -4.23
CA THR A 49 1.79 3.08 -4.33
C THR A 49 1.93 2.23 -3.08
N ALA A 50 2.53 1.05 -3.21
CA ALA A 50 2.81 0.17 -2.07
C ALA A 50 4.24 -0.36 -2.16
N MET A 51 4.95 -0.37 -1.03
CA MET A 51 6.31 -0.89 -0.91
C MET A 51 6.37 -1.83 0.29
N ILE A 52 6.73 -3.09 0.06
CA ILE A 52 6.93 -4.08 1.11
C ILE A 52 8.42 -4.21 1.40
N ARG A 53 8.80 -3.93 2.65
CA ARG A 53 10.19 -4.05 3.13
C ARG A 53 10.34 -5.32 3.94
N ASP A 54 11.39 -6.08 3.65
CA ASP A 54 11.79 -7.22 4.48
C ASP A 54 12.33 -6.71 5.84
N PRO A 55 12.01 -7.37 6.97
CA PRO A 55 12.51 -6.99 8.30
C PRO A 55 14.05 -6.93 8.41
N GLN A 56 14.79 -7.59 7.52
CA GLN A 56 16.25 -7.48 7.47
C GLN A 56 16.76 -6.21 6.80
N ASN A 57 15.87 -5.29 6.40
CA ASN A 57 16.19 -4.05 5.70
C ASN A 57 17.06 -4.26 4.44
N ARG A 58 17.07 -5.50 3.92
CA ARG A 58 17.71 -5.81 2.64
C ARG A 58 16.86 -5.14 1.57
N GLN A 59 17.50 -4.39 0.68
CA GLN A 59 16.88 -3.65 -0.42
C GLN A 59 16.14 -4.54 -1.44
N ASN A 60 15.86 -5.79 -1.11
CA ASN A 60 15.01 -6.68 -1.88
C ASN A 60 13.56 -6.25 -1.59
N SER A 61 13.11 -5.20 -2.27
CA SER A 61 11.68 -4.92 -2.36
C SER A 61 11.01 -6.18 -2.88
N VAL A 62 10.04 -6.70 -2.12
CA VAL A 62 9.20 -7.79 -2.63
C VAL A 62 8.50 -7.27 -3.88
N GLU A 63 8.40 -8.10 -4.92
CA GLU A 63 7.60 -7.74 -6.09
C GLU A 63 6.14 -7.57 -5.66
N VAL A 64 5.63 -6.37 -5.91
CA VAL A 64 4.26 -5.98 -5.58
C VAL A 64 3.50 -5.80 -6.89
N MET A 65 2.35 -6.45 -6.98
CA MET A 65 1.38 -6.23 -8.05
C MET A 65 0.24 -5.39 -7.50
N MET A 66 0.04 -4.21 -8.07
CA MET A 66 -1.08 -3.33 -7.75
C MET A 66 -2.16 -3.44 -8.83
N GLU A 67 -3.38 -3.73 -8.42
CA GLU A 67 -4.57 -3.83 -9.27
C GLU A 67 -5.58 -2.78 -8.82
N ASP A 68 -6.09 -1.96 -9.75
CA ASP A 68 -7.24 -1.11 -9.51
C ASP A 68 -8.53 -1.95 -9.63
N LYS A 69 -9.29 -2.07 -8.55
CA LYS A 69 -10.56 -2.81 -8.50
C LYS A 69 -11.77 -1.92 -8.87
N GLY A 70 -11.56 -0.62 -9.10
CA GLY A 70 -12.62 0.37 -9.23
C GLY A 70 -13.12 0.89 -7.87
N ASP A 71 -13.97 1.90 -7.91
CA ASP A 71 -14.65 2.49 -6.74
C ASP A 71 -13.70 2.94 -5.61
N GLY A 72 -12.48 3.34 -5.96
CA GLY A 72 -11.47 3.76 -4.98
C GLY A 72 -10.94 2.60 -4.16
N VAL A 73 -10.92 1.38 -4.71
CA VAL A 73 -10.35 0.19 -4.09
C VAL A 73 -9.18 -0.31 -4.94
N TYR A 74 -8.03 -0.49 -4.32
CA TYR A 74 -6.84 -1.06 -4.96
C TYR A 74 -6.44 -2.33 -4.24
N ARG A 75 -6.14 -3.39 -4.98
CA ARG A 75 -5.60 -4.62 -4.41
C ARG A 75 -4.09 -4.66 -4.60
N CYS A 76 -3.38 -4.76 -3.49
CA CYS A 76 -1.94 -5.00 -3.47
C CYS A 76 -1.70 -6.48 -3.21
N THR A 77 -1.12 -7.19 -4.18
CA THR A 77 -0.73 -8.60 -4.05
C THR A 77 0.78 -8.69 -4.00
N TYR A 78 1.32 -9.47 -3.06
CA TYR A 78 2.74 -9.65 -2.90
C TYR A 78 3.06 -11.05 -2.35
N ARG A 79 4.33 -11.46 -2.46
CA ARG A 79 4.81 -12.74 -1.90
C ARG A 79 5.87 -12.49 -0.82
N PRO A 80 5.52 -12.50 0.49
CA PRO A 80 6.48 -12.28 1.57
C PRO A 80 7.61 -13.30 1.50
N THR A 81 8.84 -12.84 1.73
CA THR A 81 10.03 -13.70 1.88
C THR A 81 10.18 -14.23 3.30
N GLN A 82 9.49 -13.64 4.27
CA GLN A 82 9.57 -13.97 5.69
C GLN A 82 8.16 -13.90 6.31
N ALA A 83 7.90 -14.74 7.31
CA ALA A 83 6.65 -14.65 8.07
C ALA A 83 6.70 -13.38 8.94
N GLY A 84 5.54 -12.73 9.08
CA GLY A 84 5.36 -11.57 9.96
C GLY A 84 5.23 -11.97 11.42
#